data_AF-A0A969NBI0-F1
#
_entry.id   AF-A0A969NBI0-F1
#
_cell.length_a   1.000
_cell.length_b   1.000
_cell.length_c   1.000
_cell.angle_alpha   90.00
_cell.angle_beta   90.00
_cell.angle_gamma   90.00
#
_symmetry.space_group_name_H-M   'P 1'
#
loop_
_entity.id
_entity.type
_entity.pdbx_description
1 polymer ?
#
loop_
_entity_poly.entity_id
_entity_poly.type
_entity_poly.pdbx_seq_one_letter_code
_entity_poly.pdbx_strand_id
1 'polypeptide(L)'
;MHKVQHINLLPADDRIREVARINWIYKKKNQESNQLAIDFVHHLINEEHNPFDELSLLYMEYTEGDREKVFSGYIEDNKLLNLLRKILNYAGTNEFLTKWIESWEISYIDSVAINNLFLKAIDDAVQANNILPFHRLVRDNFHKKNTDEINQVLFDISFCRHLIKCGLGNEAKKILKKSLSQLPDETILDLLPAKDIDLTGIAAGQILKVTILELLAELETEKNAIDYKCQIARLQPLVEERVDKLIEVSEEKVAAKGGELKMVMKSEGLMAKDEARHSFKYKMLDSKILEKHVRHPATRKGGRFSNFQKWLASIKIPDYSMLKSYSEKLSPQKHKELNDIIADIKYALNIEKLEVYVSRGEKSVGINGFESDPLFLIIGGDHLEKDSPHYLNPLEMRFAVGVELAHLYFKHARITSSDVWKGALEKGYFVLDTVLSFIPAIGLFGKSIQGIGKLNSVSSFLQKTAKLGKVSSQSKEVLNTSEQIVNIYKSKVSKDKKDSDKEMEFLATSRIIQLTADRCAFIFTKDLKAAIRAMFLVSKKYYSELPVIEKYGLREFLLKKNEDGSFKHQELAIRLASLFSFYLSDDYENAVLKLEA
;
A
#
# COMPACT_ATOMS: atom_id res chain seq x y z
N MET A 1 -41.79 -29.00 21.24
CA MET A 1 -42.29 -29.67 22.46
C MET A 1 -41.18 -30.32 23.30
N HIS A 2 -40.20 -31.04 22.74
CA HIS A 2 -39.10 -31.65 23.53
C HIS A 2 -38.22 -30.66 24.34
N LYS A 3 -38.04 -29.40 23.90
CA LYS A 3 -37.21 -28.41 24.64
C LYS A 3 -37.86 -27.85 25.92
N VAL A 4 -39.19 -27.87 26.04
CA VAL A 4 -39.91 -27.23 27.16
C VAL A 4 -39.90 -28.09 28.42
N GLN A 5 -39.81 -29.42 28.29
CA GLN A 5 -39.82 -30.36 29.42
C GLN A 5 -38.56 -30.28 30.30
N HIS A 6 -37.43 -29.81 29.76
CA HIS A 6 -36.18 -29.63 30.51
C HIS A 6 -36.13 -28.35 31.35
N ILE A 7 -36.98 -27.36 31.07
CA ILE A 7 -36.97 -26.07 31.77
C ILE A 7 -37.35 -26.26 33.25
N ASN A 8 -38.35 -27.10 33.54
CA ASN A 8 -38.83 -27.31 34.92
C ASN A 8 -37.78 -27.93 35.85
N LEU A 9 -36.71 -28.51 35.30
CA LEU A 9 -35.61 -29.12 36.04
C LEU A 9 -34.46 -28.14 36.35
N LEU A 10 -34.50 -26.93 35.80
CA LEU A 10 -33.49 -25.89 36.05
C LEU A 10 -33.79 -25.13 37.37
N PRO A 11 -32.75 -24.58 38.03
CA PRO A 11 -32.90 -23.57 39.09
C PRO A 11 -33.77 -22.39 38.66
N ALA A 12 -34.37 -21.68 39.62
CA ALA A 12 -35.35 -20.63 39.35
C ALA A 12 -34.83 -19.57 38.34
N ASP A 13 -33.62 -19.06 38.55
CA ASP A 13 -33.05 -18.01 37.70
C ASP A 13 -32.66 -18.54 36.32
N ASP A 14 -32.13 -19.76 36.25
CA ASP A 14 -31.83 -20.43 34.98
C ASP A 14 -33.07 -20.72 34.15
N ARG A 15 -34.23 -20.94 34.79
CA ARG A 15 -35.51 -21.02 34.07
C ARG A 15 -35.88 -19.69 33.46
N ILE A 16 -35.74 -18.60 34.20
CA ILE A 16 -36.06 -17.26 33.71
C ILE A 16 -35.14 -16.90 32.54
N ARG A 17 -33.84 -17.20 32.63
CA ARG A 17 -32.86 -17.03 31.53
C ARG A 17 -33.26 -17.81 30.29
N GLU A 18 -33.64 -19.07 30.45
CA GLU A 18 -34.04 -19.93 29.33
C GLU A 18 -35.36 -19.47 28.70
N VAL A 19 -36.32 -19.01 29.50
CA VAL A 19 -37.58 -18.42 29.01
C VAL A 19 -37.31 -17.13 28.24
N ALA A 20 -36.45 -16.25 28.76
CA ALA A 20 -36.06 -15.02 28.06
C ALA A 20 -35.41 -15.34 26.71
N ARG A 21 -34.46 -16.28 26.68
CA ARG A 21 -33.77 -16.74 25.48
C ARG A 21 -34.70 -17.31 24.42
N ILE A 22 -35.64 -18.17 24.83
CA ILE A 22 -36.64 -18.77 23.91
C ILE A 22 -37.51 -17.67 23.30
N ASN A 23 -38.03 -16.76 24.13
CA ASN A 23 -38.85 -15.64 23.66
C ASN A 23 -38.08 -14.76 22.67
N TRP A 24 -36.80 -14.51 22.94
CA TRP A 24 -35.91 -13.77 22.04
C TRP A 24 -35.74 -14.44 20.67
N ILE A 25 -35.43 -15.75 20.64
CA ILE A 25 -35.21 -16.47 19.38
C ILE A 25 -36.49 -16.49 18.53
N TYR A 26 -37.66 -16.56 19.16
CA TYR A 26 -38.95 -16.60 18.47
C TYR A 26 -39.58 -15.22 18.22
N LYS A 27 -38.89 -14.11 18.54
CA LYS A 27 -39.42 -12.73 18.42
C LYS A 27 -39.97 -12.36 17.05
N LYS A 28 -39.41 -12.92 15.97
CA LYS A 28 -39.90 -12.68 14.59
C LYS A 28 -41.33 -13.20 14.35
N LYS A 29 -41.86 -14.04 15.23
CA LYS A 29 -43.20 -14.61 15.15
C LYS A 29 -44.22 -13.87 16.03
N ASN A 30 -43.77 -13.07 17.00
CA ASN A 30 -44.62 -12.33 17.92
C ASN A 30 -43.86 -11.13 18.53
N GLN A 31 -44.36 -9.90 18.33
CA GLN A 31 -43.77 -8.70 18.94
C GLN A 31 -43.86 -8.72 20.47
N GLU A 32 -44.87 -9.34 21.07
CA GLU A 32 -44.99 -9.46 22.54
C GLU A 32 -43.88 -10.34 23.13
N SER A 33 -43.42 -11.35 22.39
CA SER A 33 -42.30 -12.20 22.83
C SER A 33 -40.99 -11.41 22.96
N ASN A 34 -40.81 -10.34 22.17
CA ASN A 34 -39.64 -9.50 22.29
C ASN A 34 -39.62 -8.72 23.62
N GLN A 35 -40.74 -8.05 23.94
CA GLN A 35 -40.85 -7.27 25.16
C GLN A 35 -40.74 -8.17 26.40
N LEU A 36 -41.38 -9.34 26.37
CA LEU A 36 -41.27 -10.33 27.43
C LEU A 36 -39.82 -10.78 27.66
N ALA A 37 -39.05 -11.00 26.60
CA ALA A 37 -37.64 -11.36 26.74
C ALA A 37 -36.83 -10.27 27.46
N ILE A 38 -37.05 -9.01 27.10
CA ILE A 38 -36.40 -7.84 27.73
C ILE A 38 -36.81 -7.73 29.21
N ASP A 39 -38.11 -7.84 29.51
CA ASP A 39 -38.63 -7.74 30.87
C ASP A 39 -38.08 -8.83 31.80
N PHE A 40 -37.97 -10.08 31.30
CA PHE A 40 -37.38 -11.18 32.05
C PHE A 40 -35.88 -10.96 32.34
N VAL A 41 -35.12 -10.41 31.40
CA VAL A 41 -33.69 -10.11 31.64
C VAL A 41 -33.53 -8.92 32.60
N HIS A 42 -34.38 -7.89 32.52
CA HIS A 42 -34.40 -6.81 33.51
C HIS A 42 -34.68 -7.32 34.92
N HIS A 43 -35.64 -8.24 35.08
CA HIS A 43 -35.91 -8.86 36.36
C HIS A 43 -34.68 -9.59 36.90
N LEU A 44 -34.00 -10.39 36.06
CA LEU A 44 -32.77 -11.08 36.45
C LEU A 44 -31.66 -10.12 36.89
N ILE A 45 -31.43 -9.04 36.16
CA ILE A 45 -30.39 -8.04 36.50
C ILE A 45 -30.66 -7.38 37.87
N ASN A 46 -31.93 -7.19 38.23
CA ASN A 46 -32.31 -6.58 39.51
C ASN A 46 -32.15 -7.54 40.70
N GLU A 47 -32.34 -8.84 40.48
CA GLU A 47 -32.26 -9.88 41.52
C GLU A 47 -30.84 -10.45 41.68
N GLU A 48 -30.16 -10.70 40.56
CA GLU A 48 -28.83 -11.33 40.49
C GLU A 48 -27.90 -10.47 39.61
N HIS A 49 -26.78 -10.02 40.17
CA HIS A 49 -25.82 -9.18 39.44
C HIS A 49 -24.89 -10.02 38.56
N ASN A 50 -25.46 -10.86 37.69
CA ASN A 50 -24.72 -11.65 36.72
C ASN A 50 -24.42 -10.80 35.46
N PRO A 51 -23.14 -10.56 35.12
CA PRO A 51 -22.80 -9.66 34.03
C PRO A 51 -23.18 -10.21 32.63
N PHE A 52 -23.50 -11.51 32.50
CA PHE A 52 -24.00 -12.07 31.24
C PHE A 52 -25.47 -11.74 30.97
N ASP A 53 -26.26 -11.48 32.02
CA ASP A 53 -27.64 -11.02 31.87
C ASP A 53 -27.64 -9.57 31.37
N GLU A 54 -26.77 -8.71 31.93
CA GLU A 54 -26.50 -7.35 31.41
C GLU A 54 -26.03 -7.35 29.95
N LEU A 55 -25.14 -8.28 29.56
CA LEU A 55 -24.70 -8.42 28.17
C LEU A 55 -25.84 -8.84 27.23
N SER A 56 -26.70 -9.75 27.69
CA SER A 56 -27.86 -10.22 26.94
C SER A 56 -28.82 -9.07 26.66
N LEU A 57 -29.16 -8.29 27.69
CA LEU A 57 -30.00 -7.09 27.56
C LEU A 57 -29.41 -6.10 26.55
N LEU A 58 -28.13 -5.76 26.68
CA LEU A 58 -27.45 -4.84 25.77
C LEU A 58 -27.53 -5.32 24.31
N TYR A 59 -27.29 -6.62 24.08
CA TYR A 59 -27.39 -7.20 22.74
C TYR A 59 -28.83 -7.13 22.21
N MET A 60 -29.83 -7.39 23.06
CA MET A 60 -31.22 -7.31 22.67
C MET A 60 -31.58 -5.90 22.19
N GLU A 61 -31.35 -4.91 23.04
CA GLU A 61 -31.67 -3.50 22.76
C GLU A 61 -30.93 -2.99 21.52
N TYR A 62 -29.68 -3.43 21.31
CA TYR A 62 -28.91 -3.10 20.10
C TYR A 62 -29.57 -3.59 18.81
N THR A 63 -30.07 -4.84 18.80
CA THR A 63 -30.62 -5.44 17.58
C THR A 63 -32.02 -4.94 17.24
N GLU A 64 -32.79 -4.45 18.21
CA GLU A 64 -34.15 -3.92 18.01
C GLU A 64 -34.20 -2.48 17.46
N GLY A 65 -33.04 -1.83 17.30
CA GLY A 65 -32.94 -0.60 16.52
C GLY A 65 -32.88 0.69 17.34
N ASP A 66 -32.93 0.64 18.67
CA ASP A 66 -32.70 1.80 19.54
C ASP A 66 -31.20 2.12 19.69
N ARG A 67 -30.47 2.02 18.58
CA ARG A 67 -29.00 2.03 18.55
C ARG A 67 -28.42 3.32 19.10
N GLU A 68 -29.09 4.46 18.95
CA GLU A 68 -28.56 5.74 19.44
C GLU A 68 -28.80 5.94 20.94
N LYS A 69 -29.91 5.47 21.48
CA LYS A 69 -30.24 5.59 22.91
C LYS A 69 -29.46 4.59 23.76
N VAL A 70 -29.31 3.35 23.28
CA VAL A 70 -28.51 2.30 23.94
C VAL A 70 -27.04 2.72 24.00
N PHE A 71 -26.49 3.21 22.88
CA PHE A 71 -25.09 3.62 22.88
C PHE A 71 -24.82 4.92 23.63
N SER A 72 -25.71 5.91 23.61
CA SER A 72 -25.54 7.12 24.44
C SER A 72 -25.55 6.78 25.94
N GLY A 73 -26.51 5.98 26.41
CA GLY A 73 -26.59 5.57 27.82
C GLY A 73 -25.43 4.69 28.32
N TYR A 74 -24.82 3.88 27.45
CA TYR A 74 -23.73 2.97 27.82
C TYR A 74 -22.32 3.52 27.55
N ILE A 75 -22.15 4.41 26.55
CA ILE A 75 -20.84 5.00 26.18
C ILE A 75 -20.53 6.25 27.01
N GLU A 76 -21.52 7.09 27.32
CA GLU A 76 -21.28 8.35 28.04
C GLU A 76 -20.78 8.11 29.48
N ASP A 77 -21.13 6.97 30.09
CA ASP A 77 -20.82 6.63 31.49
C ASP A 77 -19.72 5.57 31.70
N ASN A 78 -18.98 5.15 30.66
CA ASN A 78 -18.08 3.98 30.71
C ASN A 78 -18.75 2.65 31.14
N LYS A 79 -20.08 2.59 31.21
CA LYS A 79 -20.85 1.40 31.65
C LYS A 79 -20.54 0.17 30.79
N LEU A 80 -20.44 0.35 29.47
CA LEU A 80 -20.07 -0.73 28.56
C LEU A 80 -18.69 -1.30 28.87
N LEU A 81 -17.69 -0.45 29.06
CA LEU A 81 -16.33 -0.90 29.35
C LEU A 81 -16.26 -1.62 30.70
N ASN A 82 -16.96 -1.10 31.70
CA ASN A 82 -17.05 -1.73 33.01
C ASN A 82 -17.74 -3.09 32.95
N LEU A 83 -18.83 -3.22 32.20
CA LEU A 83 -19.51 -4.50 31.96
C LEU A 83 -18.57 -5.51 31.30
N LEU A 84 -17.91 -5.13 30.20
CA LEU A 84 -16.99 -6.01 29.49
C LEU A 84 -15.83 -6.47 30.39
N ARG A 85 -15.28 -5.57 31.23
CA ARG A 85 -14.23 -5.92 32.21
C ARG A 85 -14.74 -6.84 33.31
N LYS A 86 -15.95 -6.63 33.84
CA LYS A 86 -16.59 -7.57 34.78
C LYS A 86 -16.67 -8.97 34.18
N ILE A 87 -17.09 -9.07 32.91
CA ILE A 87 -17.17 -10.35 32.19
C ILE A 87 -15.77 -10.95 32.00
N LEU A 88 -14.76 -10.17 31.61
CA LEU A 88 -13.38 -10.65 31.44
C LEU A 88 -12.76 -11.21 32.73
N ASN A 89 -13.18 -10.68 33.88
CA ASN A 89 -12.74 -11.12 35.21
C ASN A 89 -13.62 -12.22 35.81
N TYR A 90 -14.70 -12.62 35.15
CA TYR A 90 -15.65 -13.60 35.66
C TYR A 90 -15.06 -15.02 35.64
N ALA A 91 -15.32 -15.82 36.67
CA ALA A 91 -14.85 -17.21 36.67
C ALA A 91 -15.57 -18.01 35.58
N GLY A 92 -14.83 -18.61 34.65
CA GLY A 92 -15.41 -19.38 33.55
C GLY A 92 -15.91 -18.55 32.36
N THR A 93 -15.49 -17.28 32.22
CA THR A 93 -15.85 -16.37 31.10
C THR A 93 -15.93 -17.06 29.75
N ASN A 94 -14.92 -17.88 29.42
CA ASN A 94 -14.86 -18.58 28.16
C ASN A 94 -16.03 -19.54 27.92
N GLU A 95 -16.34 -20.37 28.93
CA GLU A 95 -17.43 -21.34 28.86
C GLU A 95 -18.77 -20.62 28.72
N PHE A 96 -18.99 -19.59 29.55
CA PHE A 96 -20.21 -18.80 29.52
C PHE A 96 -20.37 -18.03 28.20
N LEU A 97 -19.33 -17.40 27.66
CA LEU A 97 -19.42 -16.69 26.37
C LEU A 97 -19.68 -17.64 25.20
N THR A 98 -19.01 -18.79 25.19
CA THR A 98 -19.21 -19.81 24.15
C THR A 98 -20.65 -20.32 24.20
N LYS A 99 -21.12 -20.73 25.38
CA LYS A 99 -22.49 -21.18 25.60
C LYS A 99 -23.49 -20.08 25.27
N TRP A 100 -23.19 -18.83 25.62
CA TRP A 100 -24.05 -17.68 25.35
C TRP A 100 -24.22 -17.47 23.84
N ILE A 101 -23.14 -17.43 23.06
CA ILE A 101 -23.24 -17.27 21.60
C ILE A 101 -24.04 -18.39 20.95
N GLU A 102 -23.81 -19.64 21.35
CA GLU A 102 -24.50 -20.80 20.81
C GLU A 102 -25.98 -20.82 21.21
N SER A 103 -26.26 -20.61 22.49
CA SER A 103 -27.62 -20.69 23.02
C SER A 103 -28.48 -19.55 22.50
N TRP A 104 -27.93 -18.35 22.34
CA TRP A 104 -28.66 -17.18 21.86
C TRP A 104 -28.71 -17.07 20.32
N GLU A 105 -28.19 -18.06 19.59
CA GLU A 105 -28.12 -18.10 18.13
C GLU A 105 -27.52 -16.81 17.53
N ILE A 106 -26.49 -16.27 18.19
CA ILE A 106 -25.84 -15.01 17.79
C ILE A 106 -25.23 -15.19 16.40
N SER A 107 -25.48 -14.23 15.50
CA SER A 107 -24.96 -14.31 14.14
C SER A 107 -23.43 -14.22 14.15
N TYR A 108 -22.76 -14.86 13.20
CA TYR A 108 -21.29 -14.84 13.16
C TYR A 108 -20.72 -13.41 12.99
N ILE A 109 -21.47 -12.50 12.36
CA ILE A 109 -21.07 -11.10 12.20
C ILE A 109 -21.09 -10.40 13.57
N ASP A 110 -22.13 -10.67 14.35
CA ASP A 110 -22.27 -10.13 15.70
C ASP A 110 -21.24 -10.75 16.65
N SER A 111 -20.93 -12.05 16.50
CA SER A 111 -19.84 -12.70 17.25
C SER A 111 -18.49 -12.01 17.02
N VAL A 112 -18.19 -11.60 15.77
CA VAL A 112 -16.98 -10.84 15.44
C VAL A 112 -17.00 -9.46 16.10
N ALA A 113 -18.12 -8.75 16.06
CA ALA A 113 -18.26 -7.44 16.69
C ALA A 113 -18.09 -7.50 18.21
N ILE A 114 -18.71 -8.49 18.86
CA ILE A 114 -18.62 -8.75 20.30
C ILE A 114 -17.18 -9.13 20.70
N ASN A 115 -16.53 -10.01 19.93
CA ASN A 115 -15.12 -10.32 20.14
C ASN A 115 -14.24 -9.06 20.08
N ASN A 116 -14.46 -8.19 19.10
CA ASN A 116 -13.72 -6.93 19.02
C ASN A 116 -13.97 -6.00 20.22
N LEU A 117 -15.18 -5.95 20.77
CA LEU A 117 -15.46 -5.21 22.00
C LEU A 117 -14.66 -5.76 23.18
N PHE A 118 -14.65 -7.09 23.36
CA PHE A 118 -13.86 -7.70 24.42
C PHE A 118 -12.37 -7.44 24.26
N LEU A 119 -11.83 -7.55 23.04
CA LEU A 119 -10.42 -7.24 22.78
C LEU A 119 -10.06 -5.81 23.19
N LYS A 120 -10.95 -4.83 22.96
CA LYS A 120 -10.78 -3.43 23.38
C LYS A 120 -10.85 -3.23 24.89
N ALA A 121 -11.55 -4.11 25.60
CA ALA A 121 -11.74 -4.05 27.05
C ALA A 121 -10.64 -4.74 27.87
N ILE A 122 -9.74 -5.50 27.21
CA ILE A 122 -8.60 -6.16 27.86
C ILE A 122 -7.65 -5.12 28.46
N ASP A 123 -7.41 -5.23 29.76
CA ASP A 123 -6.45 -4.42 30.51
C ASP A 123 -5.12 -5.15 30.78
N ASP A 124 -5.15 -6.48 30.95
CA ASP A 124 -3.98 -7.26 31.34
C ASP A 124 -3.91 -8.64 30.63
N ALA A 125 -2.81 -9.36 30.88
CA ALA A 125 -2.56 -10.67 30.29
C ALA A 125 -3.51 -11.77 30.80
N VAL A 126 -4.06 -11.65 32.01
CA VAL A 126 -5.00 -12.63 32.57
C VAL A 126 -6.32 -12.55 31.80
N GLN A 127 -6.84 -11.34 31.62
CA GLN A 127 -8.05 -11.10 30.82
C GLN A 127 -7.86 -11.53 29.36
N ALA A 128 -6.70 -11.26 28.76
CA ALA A 128 -6.37 -11.73 27.42
C ALA A 128 -6.42 -13.27 27.32
N ASN A 129 -5.87 -13.98 28.31
CA ASN A 129 -5.94 -15.43 28.35
C ASN A 129 -7.37 -15.95 28.55
N ASN A 130 -8.18 -15.30 29.40
CA ASN A 130 -9.57 -15.70 29.67
C ASN A 130 -10.44 -15.68 28.40
N ILE A 131 -10.21 -14.75 27.48
CA ILE A 131 -10.99 -14.59 26.24
C ILE A 131 -10.37 -15.29 25.02
N LEU A 132 -9.15 -15.84 25.14
CA LEU A 132 -8.48 -16.48 24.01
C LEU A 132 -9.27 -17.64 23.38
N PRO A 133 -9.86 -18.59 24.13
CA PRO A 133 -10.57 -19.69 23.48
C PRO A 133 -11.84 -19.22 22.78
N PHE A 134 -12.49 -18.17 23.27
CA PHE A 134 -13.59 -17.50 22.58
C PHE A 134 -13.14 -16.86 21.26
N HIS A 135 -12.00 -16.16 21.24
CA HIS A 135 -11.45 -15.60 20.00
C HIS A 135 -11.09 -16.71 18.99
N ARG A 136 -10.59 -17.87 19.44
CA ARG A 136 -10.37 -19.05 18.57
C ARG A 136 -11.66 -19.55 17.93
N LEU A 137 -12.73 -19.69 18.72
CA LEU A 137 -14.05 -20.08 18.22
C LEU A 137 -14.57 -19.10 17.15
N VAL A 138 -14.46 -17.80 17.43
CA VAL A 138 -14.88 -16.73 16.50
C VAL A 138 -14.05 -16.80 15.22
N ARG A 139 -12.73 -17.01 15.33
CA ARG A 139 -11.82 -17.17 14.17
C ARG A 139 -12.21 -18.35 13.31
N ASP A 140 -12.43 -19.52 13.89
CA ASP A 140 -12.78 -20.72 13.14
C ASP A 140 -14.11 -20.55 12.41
N ASN A 141 -15.10 -19.93 13.07
CA ASN A 141 -16.37 -19.58 12.44
C ASN A 141 -16.21 -18.53 11.33
N PHE A 142 -15.34 -17.55 11.52
CA PHE A 142 -15.04 -16.52 10.51
C PHE A 142 -14.41 -17.13 9.26
N HIS A 143 -13.38 -17.96 9.41
CA HIS A 143 -12.71 -18.61 8.27
C HIS A 143 -13.62 -19.60 7.56
N LYS A 144 -14.54 -20.28 8.26
CA LYS A 144 -15.54 -21.17 7.64
C LYS A 144 -16.58 -20.41 6.81
N LYS A 145 -16.96 -19.19 7.23
CA LYS A 145 -18.08 -18.43 6.62
C LYS A 145 -17.63 -17.31 5.67
N ASN A 146 -16.42 -16.79 5.83
CA ASN A 146 -15.88 -15.72 5.01
C ASN A 146 -14.88 -16.29 4.01
N THR A 147 -15.15 -16.13 2.72
CA THR A 147 -14.29 -16.61 1.62
C THR A 147 -13.31 -15.56 1.11
N ASP A 148 -13.36 -14.33 1.64
CA ASP A 148 -12.50 -13.23 1.20
C ASP A 148 -11.14 -13.31 1.91
N GLU A 149 -10.08 -13.53 1.13
CA GLU A 149 -8.72 -13.74 1.62
C GLU A 149 -8.17 -12.52 2.38
N ILE A 150 -8.49 -11.30 1.94
CA ILE A 150 -8.07 -10.05 2.59
C ILE A 150 -8.69 -9.94 3.98
N ASN A 151 -10.00 -10.20 4.08
CA ASN A 151 -10.73 -10.16 5.34
C ASN A 151 -10.22 -11.24 6.30
N GLN A 152 -9.88 -12.43 5.81
CA GLN A 152 -9.22 -13.48 6.59
C GLN A 152 -7.87 -13.01 7.11
N VAL A 153 -7.02 -12.40 6.28
CA VAL A 153 -5.72 -11.86 6.71
C VAL A 153 -5.87 -10.75 7.76
N LEU A 154 -6.81 -9.82 7.56
CA LEU A 154 -7.10 -8.76 8.53
C LEU A 154 -7.55 -9.34 9.89
N PHE A 155 -8.39 -10.37 9.86
CA PHE A 155 -8.82 -11.07 11.06
C PHE A 155 -7.63 -11.79 11.72
N ASP A 156 -6.80 -12.47 10.93
CA ASP A 156 -5.58 -13.15 11.40
C ASP A 156 -4.58 -12.17 12.04
N ILE A 157 -4.40 -10.97 11.50
CA ILE A 157 -3.56 -9.92 12.11
C ILE A 157 -4.08 -9.55 13.50
N SER A 158 -5.40 -9.34 13.64
CA SER A 158 -6.04 -9.06 14.94
C SER A 158 -5.86 -10.23 15.93
N PHE A 159 -6.06 -11.45 15.45
CA PHE A 159 -5.87 -12.67 16.24
C PHE A 159 -4.41 -12.87 16.68
N CYS A 160 -3.45 -12.64 15.80
CA CYS A 160 -2.02 -12.73 16.12
C CYS A 160 -1.63 -11.70 17.18
N ARG A 161 -2.10 -10.46 17.08
CA ARG A 161 -1.92 -9.44 18.12
C ARG A 161 -2.46 -9.90 19.47
N HIS A 162 -3.61 -10.58 19.48
CA HIS A 162 -4.15 -11.18 20.71
C HIS A 162 -3.26 -12.30 21.25
N LEU A 163 -2.79 -13.22 20.40
CA LEU A 163 -1.86 -14.29 20.78
C LEU A 163 -0.57 -13.73 21.39
N ILE A 164 -0.01 -12.65 20.83
CA ILE A 164 1.18 -11.99 21.36
C ILE A 164 0.94 -11.47 22.78
N LYS A 165 -0.22 -10.84 23.04
CA LYS A 165 -0.63 -10.40 24.38
C LYS A 165 -0.77 -11.56 25.37
N CYS A 166 -1.16 -12.74 24.90
CA CYS A 166 -1.22 -13.97 25.70
C CYS A 166 0.15 -14.65 25.89
N GLY A 167 1.25 -14.09 25.36
CA GLY A 167 2.58 -14.71 25.40
C GLY A 167 2.77 -15.88 24.40
N LEU A 168 1.85 -16.06 23.45
CA LEU A 168 1.85 -17.15 22.48
C LEU A 168 2.50 -16.75 21.14
N GLY A 169 3.68 -16.13 21.20
CA GLY A 169 4.37 -15.57 20.04
C GLY A 169 4.71 -16.58 18.94
N ASN A 170 5.06 -17.82 19.30
CA ASN A 170 5.36 -18.88 18.32
C ASN A 170 4.15 -19.27 17.47
N GLU A 171 2.95 -19.25 18.05
CA GLU A 171 1.72 -19.53 17.32
C GLU A 171 1.36 -18.36 16.40
N ALA A 172 1.44 -17.12 16.91
CA ALA A 172 1.22 -15.91 16.12
C ALA A 172 2.14 -15.89 14.88
N LYS A 173 3.43 -16.19 15.09
CA LYS A 173 4.44 -16.28 14.02
C LYS A 173 4.06 -17.30 12.94
N LYS A 174 3.56 -18.49 13.32
CA LYS A 174 3.12 -19.52 12.36
C LYS A 174 1.97 -19.02 11.49
N ILE A 175 1.00 -18.34 12.09
CA ILE A 175 -0.15 -17.78 11.38
C ILE A 175 0.32 -16.64 10.46
N LEU A 176 1.10 -15.69 10.97
CA LEU A 176 1.63 -14.56 10.19
C LEU A 176 2.45 -15.00 8.97
N LYS A 177 3.34 -16.00 9.11
CA LYS A 177 4.10 -16.53 7.97
C LYS A 177 3.18 -17.17 6.92
N LYS A 178 2.14 -17.88 7.36
CA LYS A 178 1.12 -18.43 6.46
C LYS A 178 0.36 -17.30 5.74
N SER A 179 -0.14 -16.31 6.48
CA SER A 179 -0.84 -15.15 5.92
C SER A 179 0.02 -14.38 4.93
N LEU A 180 1.32 -14.18 5.22
CA LEU A 180 2.26 -13.54 4.30
C LEU A 180 2.40 -14.29 2.97
N SER A 181 2.43 -15.61 3.01
CA SER A 181 2.53 -16.46 1.80
C SER A 181 1.24 -16.54 0.99
N GLN A 182 0.10 -16.25 1.63
CA GLN A 182 -1.23 -16.28 1.03
C GLN A 182 -1.76 -14.90 0.67
N LEU A 183 -1.01 -13.84 0.97
CA LEU A 183 -1.42 -12.47 0.72
C LEU A 183 -1.56 -12.26 -0.81
N PRO A 184 -2.67 -11.67 -1.28
CA PRO A 184 -2.77 -11.31 -2.69
C PRO A 184 -1.70 -10.29 -3.08
N ASP A 185 -1.36 -10.24 -4.36
CA ASP A 185 -0.39 -9.27 -4.87
C ASP A 185 -0.91 -7.82 -4.72
N GLU A 186 -0.38 -7.11 -3.72
CA GLU A 186 -0.68 -5.71 -3.41
C GLU A 186 0.06 -4.71 -4.32
N THR A 187 0.86 -5.17 -5.30
CA THR A 187 1.66 -4.28 -6.18
C THR A 187 0.81 -3.22 -6.88
N ILE A 188 -0.48 -3.48 -7.09
CA ILE A 188 -1.37 -2.48 -7.68
C ILE A 188 -1.60 -1.27 -6.76
N LEU A 189 -1.52 -1.43 -5.44
CA LEU A 189 -1.66 -0.32 -4.48
C LEU A 189 -0.42 0.59 -4.51
N ASP A 190 0.75 0.05 -4.84
CA ASP A 190 1.96 0.85 -5.07
C ASP A 190 1.87 1.59 -6.41
N LEU A 191 1.33 0.91 -7.42
CA LEU A 191 1.18 1.47 -8.76
C LEU A 191 0.01 2.43 -8.86
N LEU A 192 -1.06 2.31 -8.06
CA LEU A 192 -2.31 3.07 -8.13
C LEU A 192 -2.83 3.42 -6.72
N PRO A 193 -2.07 4.17 -5.89
CA PRO A 193 -2.58 4.62 -4.61
C PRO A 193 -3.73 5.61 -4.79
N ALA A 194 -4.69 5.61 -3.86
CA ALA A 194 -5.76 6.60 -3.85
C ALA A 194 -5.19 8.01 -3.68
N LYS A 195 -5.83 9.01 -4.31
CA LYS A 195 -5.28 10.37 -4.45
C LYS A 195 -5.05 11.12 -3.13
N ASP A 196 -5.74 10.72 -2.08
CA ASP A 196 -5.69 11.29 -0.73
C ASP A 196 -4.71 10.57 0.21
N ILE A 197 -3.94 9.60 -0.29
CA ILE A 197 -3.01 8.81 0.52
C ILE A 197 -1.63 9.44 0.56
N ASP A 198 -1.16 9.65 1.80
CA ASP A 198 0.20 10.08 2.09
C ASP A 198 1.18 8.94 1.89
N LEU A 199 2.00 9.02 0.84
CA LEU A 199 3.04 8.03 0.56
C LEU A 199 4.26 8.16 1.50
N THR A 200 4.35 9.25 2.26
CA THR A 200 5.37 9.46 3.30
C THR A 200 4.90 9.00 4.70
N GLY A 201 3.64 8.58 4.81
CA GLY A 201 3.03 8.09 6.05
C GLY A 201 2.88 6.57 6.10
N ILE A 202 2.54 6.05 7.29
CA ILE A 202 2.38 4.60 7.55
C ILE A 202 1.30 3.92 6.68
N ALA A 203 0.40 4.71 6.11
CA ALA A 203 -0.67 4.26 5.25
C ALA A 203 -0.21 3.94 3.81
N ALA A 204 1.05 4.18 3.45
CA ALA A 204 1.57 4.01 2.10
C ALA A 204 1.63 2.54 1.64
N GLY A 205 1.49 2.31 0.34
CA GLY A 205 1.82 1.04 -0.34
C GLY A 205 1.10 -0.23 0.17
N GLN A 206 1.84 -1.34 0.21
CA GLN A 206 1.42 -2.70 0.62
C GLN A 206 1.20 -2.84 2.15
N ILE A 207 0.17 -2.18 2.67
CA ILE A 207 -0.03 -2.00 4.12
C ILE A 207 -0.21 -3.33 4.88
N LEU A 208 -0.87 -4.33 4.29
CA LEU A 208 -1.06 -5.62 4.96
C LEU A 208 0.26 -6.36 5.08
N LYS A 209 1.02 -6.39 3.97
CA LYS A 209 2.35 -6.97 3.97
C LYS A 209 3.27 -6.31 4.99
N VAL A 210 3.30 -4.96 5.03
CA VAL A 210 4.08 -4.20 6.01
C VAL A 210 3.68 -4.56 7.43
N THR A 211 2.38 -4.58 7.72
CA THR A 211 1.88 -4.92 9.07
C THR A 211 2.31 -6.32 9.51
N ILE A 212 2.22 -7.30 8.61
CA ILE A 212 2.65 -8.68 8.91
C ILE A 212 4.16 -8.73 9.18
N LEU A 213 4.95 -8.03 8.37
CA LEU A 213 6.40 -7.96 8.55
C LEU A 213 6.79 -7.27 9.86
N GLU A 214 6.06 -6.25 10.30
CA GLU A 214 6.29 -5.58 11.59
C GLU A 214 6.07 -6.55 12.76
N LEU A 215 4.92 -7.22 12.78
CA LEU A 215 4.61 -8.21 13.82
C LEU A 215 5.60 -9.39 13.80
N LEU A 216 6.06 -9.80 12.62
CA LEU A 216 7.09 -10.82 12.52
C LEU A 216 8.45 -10.33 13.03
N ALA A 217 8.82 -9.07 12.78
CA ALA A 217 10.06 -8.48 13.28
C ALA A 217 10.08 -8.39 14.82
N GLU A 218 8.94 -8.13 15.45
CA GLU A 218 8.79 -8.14 16.91
C GLU A 218 8.92 -9.55 17.53
N LEU A 219 8.64 -10.60 16.75
CA LEU A 219 8.60 -12.00 17.21
C LEU A 219 9.81 -12.85 16.81
N GLU A 220 10.77 -12.27 16.10
CA GLU A 220 11.95 -12.97 15.60
C GLU A 220 13.21 -12.66 16.41
N THR A 221 14.24 -13.49 16.19
CA THR A 221 15.59 -13.15 16.62
C THR A 221 16.10 -11.91 15.87
N GLU A 222 17.08 -11.22 16.45
CA GLU A 222 17.65 -9.99 15.91
C GLU A 222 18.00 -10.09 14.42
N LYS A 223 18.65 -11.18 13.99
CA LYS A 223 19.02 -11.41 12.59
C LYS A 223 17.81 -11.45 11.64
N ASN A 224 16.75 -12.19 11.99
CA ASN A 224 15.57 -12.30 11.15
C ASN A 224 14.72 -11.02 11.22
N ALA A 225 14.70 -10.36 12.37
CA ALA A 225 14.03 -9.07 12.54
C ALA A 225 14.66 -7.99 11.65
N ILE A 226 15.99 -8.00 11.49
CA ILE A 226 16.71 -7.11 10.55
C ILE A 226 16.21 -7.32 9.11
N ASP A 227 16.10 -8.56 8.64
CA ASP A 227 15.61 -8.85 7.28
C ASP A 227 14.19 -8.28 7.07
N TYR A 228 13.30 -8.45 8.04
CA TYR A 228 11.96 -7.88 7.97
C TYR A 228 11.96 -6.34 7.99
N LYS A 229 12.80 -5.71 8.81
CA LYS A 229 12.97 -4.24 8.80
C LYS A 229 13.49 -3.73 7.46
N CYS A 230 14.43 -4.46 6.84
CA CYS A 230 14.91 -4.18 5.49
C CYS A 230 13.80 -4.25 4.45
N GLN A 231 12.96 -5.29 4.51
CA GLN A 231 11.81 -5.42 3.62
C GLN A 231 10.79 -4.28 3.82
N ILE A 232 10.51 -3.89 5.07
CA ILE A 232 9.59 -2.78 5.36
C ILE A 232 10.11 -1.47 4.77
N ALA A 233 11.39 -1.14 4.96
CA ALA A 233 11.99 0.08 4.39
C ALA A 233 11.97 0.07 2.85
N ARG A 234 12.14 -1.10 2.21
CA ARG A 234 11.99 -1.24 0.76
C ARG A 234 10.54 -1.05 0.28
N LEU A 235 9.54 -1.43 1.08
CA LEU A 235 8.12 -1.29 0.74
C LEU A 235 7.60 0.14 1.00
N GLN A 236 8.15 0.83 2.00
CA GLN A 236 7.76 2.20 2.36
C GLN A 236 8.98 3.13 2.47
N PRO A 237 9.74 3.32 1.38
CA PRO A 237 11.02 4.03 1.45
C PRO A 237 10.89 5.55 1.69
N LEU A 238 9.70 6.13 1.53
CA LEU A 238 9.45 7.54 1.82
C LEU A 238 9.07 7.80 3.29
N VAL A 239 8.87 6.75 4.10
CA VAL A 239 8.55 6.88 5.52
C VAL A 239 9.85 6.97 6.31
N GLU A 240 10.20 8.17 6.77
CA GLU A 240 11.49 8.48 7.41
C GLU A 240 11.81 7.53 8.57
N GLU A 241 10.83 7.21 9.42
CA GLU A 241 11.00 6.28 10.54
C GLU A 241 11.46 4.87 10.11
N ARG A 242 11.03 4.40 8.92
CA ARG A 242 11.45 3.09 8.40
C ARG A 242 12.88 3.11 7.92
N VAL A 243 13.28 4.22 7.32
CA VAL A 243 14.66 4.44 6.87
C VAL A 243 15.59 4.59 8.08
N ASP A 244 15.15 5.26 9.14
CA ASP A 244 15.92 5.37 10.38
C ASP A 244 16.13 4.00 11.03
N LYS A 245 15.06 3.22 11.18
CA LYS A 245 15.15 1.83 11.66
C LYS A 245 16.03 0.96 10.78
N LEU A 246 16.10 1.20 9.47
CA LEU A 246 17.02 0.51 8.57
C LEU A 246 18.47 0.87 8.87
N ILE A 247 18.78 2.16 9.00
CA ILE A 247 20.14 2.66 9.27
C ILE A 247 20.67 2.10 10.58
N GLU A 248 19.84 2.05 11.63
CA GLU A 248 20.24 1.60 12.97
C GLU A 248 20.64 0.13 13.02
N VAL A 249 20.05 -0.73 12.18
CA VAL A 249 20.12 -2.19 12.35
C VAL A 249 20.85 -2.91 11.22
N SER A 250 21.23 -2.20 10.15
CA SER A 250 21.79 -2.83 8.96
C SER A 250 23.31 -2.73 8.90
N GLU A 251 23.92 -3.57 8.08
CA GLU A 251 25.33 -3.49 7.73
C GLU A 251 25.68 -2.13 7.11
N GLU A 252 26.95 -1.73 7.23
CA GLU A 252 27.46 -0.41 6.83
C GLU A 252 26.99 0.04 5.44
N LYS A 253 27.00 -0.87 4.47
CA LYS A 253 26.57 -0.58 3.10
C LYS A 253 25.09 -0.21 2.99
N VAL A 254 24.21 -0.94 3.68
CA VAL A 254 22.76 -0.70 3.65
C VAL A 254 22.42 0.54 4.47
N ALA A 255 23.11 0.74 5.60
CA ALA A 255 22.99 1.95 6.41
C ALA A 255 23.42 3.20 5.62
N ALA A 256 24.51 3.13 4.85
CA ALA A 256 24.95 4.22 3.98
C ALA A 256 23.88 4.60 2.94
N LYS A 257 23.26 3.61 2.28
CA LYS A 257 22.14 3.86 1.35
C LYS A 257 20.94 4.52 2.02
N GLY A 258 20.57 4.05 3.22
CA GLY A 258 19.52 4.67 4.02
C GLY A 258 19.85 6.13 4.35
N GLY A 259 21.10 6.41 4.71
CA GLY A 259 21.60 7.75 4.95
C GLY A 259 21.50 8.66 3.73
N GLU A 260 21.86 8.18 2.54
CA GLU A 260 21.71 8.93 1.29
C GLU A 260 20.25 9.23 0.94
N LEU A 261 19.36 8.25 1.12
CA LEU A 261 17.91 8.44 0.93
C LEU A 261 17.40 9.52 1.89
N LYS A 262 17.76 9.43 3.17
CA LYS A 262 17.37 10.44 4.17
C LYS A 262 17.91 11.82 3.82
N MET A 263 19.13 11.91 3.30
CA MET A 263 19.73 13.17 2.87
C MET A 263 18.95 13.82 1.73
N VAL A 264 18.60 13.09 0.66
CA VAL A 264 17.86 13.67 -0.49
C VAL A 264 16.44 14.11 -0.14
N MET A 265 15.86 13.59 0.96
CA MET A 265 14.53 13.98 1.43
C MET A 265 14.50 15.32 2.18
N LYS A 266 15.64 15.77 2.71
CA LYS A 266 15.76 16.96 3.58
C LYS A 266 16.09 18.23 2.79
N SER A 267 15.98 19.39 3.47
CA SER A 267 16.47 20.67 2.96
C SER A 267 17.93 20.55 2.53
N GLU A 268 18.28 21.23 1.45
CA GLU A 268 19.60 21.22 0.79
C GLU A 268 20.03 19.85 0.25
N GLY A 269 19.24 18.79 0.48
CA GLY A 269 19.50 17.43 0.01
C GLY A 269 19.66 17.34 -1.50
N LEU A 270 18.95 18.20 -2.24
CA LEU A 270 19.00 18.29 -3.70
C LEU A 270 19.84 19.46 -4.22
N MET A 271 20.63 20.17 -3.40
CA MET A 271 21.53 21.22 -3.93
C MET A 271 22.47 20.66 -4.99
N ALA A 272 22.64 21.42 -6.07
CA ALA A 272 23.60 21.11 -7.12
C ALA A 272 24.99 20.91 -6.52
N LYS A 273 25.66 19.82 -6.90
CA LYS A 273 27.08 19.63 -6.61
C LYS A 273 27.86 19.98 -7.87
N ASP A 274 28.93 20.74 -7.71
CA ASP A 274 29.97 20.81 -8.73
C ASP A 274 30.73 19.48 -8.71
N GLU A 275 30.42 18.61 -9.66
CA GLU A 275 30.98 17.27 -9.66
C GLU A 275 32.16 17.11 -10.62
N ALA A 276 33.17 16.40 -10.11
CA ALA A 276 34.30 15.94 -10.90
C ALA A 276 33.81 14.95 -11.95
N ARG A 277 34.37 15.05 -13.17
CA ARG A 277 34.07 14.12 -14.27
C ARG A 277 34.35 12.67 -13.83
N HIS A 278 33.29 11.89 -13.65
CA HIS A 278 33.41 10.45 -13.50
C HIS A 278 33.40 9.79 -14.89
N SER A 279 34.55 9.24 -15.27
CA SER A 279 34.65 8.34 -16.42
C SER A 279 34.14 6.98 -15.99
N PHE A 280 32.91 6.65 -16.36
CA PHE A 280 32.40 5.29 -16.18
C PHE A 280 32.84 4.42 -17.35
N LYS A 281 33.29 3.19 -17.08
CA LYS A 281 33.47 2.16 -18.11
C LYS A 281 32.46 1.05 -17.83
N TYR A 282 31.57 0.81 -18.78
CA TYR A 282 30.54 -0.21 -18.65
C TYR A 282 30.87 -1.46 -19.45
N LYS A 283 30.48 -2.61 -18.91
CA LYS A 283 30.32 -3.84 -19.67
C LYS A 283 28.97 -3.84 -20.38
N MET A 284 28.91 -4.54 -21.50
CA MET A 284 27.64 -4.89 -22.13
C MET A 284 26.82 -5.76 -21.17
N LEU A 285 25.57 -5.38 -20.93
CA LEU A 285 24.66 -6.11 -20.05
C LEU A 285 24.00 -7.27 -20.82
N ASP A 286 24.00 -8.46 -20.23
CA ASP A 286 23.14 -9.54 -20.70
C ASP A 286 21.67 -9.14 -20.50
N SER A 287 20.85 -9.32 -21.53
CA SER A 287 19.39 -9.20 -21.48
C SER A 287 18.77 -9.86 -20.24
N LYS A 288 19.31 -10.99 -19.77
CA LYS A 288 18.83 -11.68 -18.56
C LYS A 288 18.99 -10.84 -17.28
N ILE A 289 20.04 -10.01 -17.19
CA ILE A 289 20.24 -9.10 -16.06
C ILE A 289 19.20 -7.99 -16.08
N LEU A 290 18.97 -7.38 -17.26
CA LEU A 290 17.95 -6.35 -17.43
C LEU A 290 16.55 -6.90 -17.11
N GLU A 291 16.25 -8.11 -17.57
CA GLU A 291 14.96 -8.76 -17.32
C GLU A 291 14.75 -9.17 -15.86
N LYS A 292 15.80 -9.69 -15.20
CA LYS A 292 15.70 -10.20 -13.83
C LYS A 292 15.78 -9.10 -12.78
N HIS A 293 16.62 -8.09 -12.98
CA HIS A 293 16.98 -7.14 -11.93
C HIS A 293 16.51 -5.71 -12.23
N VAL A 294 16.45 -5.28 -13.49
CA VAL A 294 16.10 -3.90 -13.84
C VAL A 294 14.61 -3.73 -14.12
N ARG A 295 14.00 -4.63 -14.92
CA ARG A 295 12.57 -4.58 -15.26
C ARG A 295 11.71 -4.58 -14.00
N HIS A 296 10.66 -3.74 -13.94
CA HIS A 296 9.78 -3.65 -12.78
C HIS A 296 9.25 -5.04 -12.35
N PRO A 297 9.20 -5.39 -11.05
CA PRO A 297 8.83 -6.74 -10.62
C PRO A 297 7.44 -7.16 -11.13
N ALA A 298 6.51 -6.20 -11.20
CA ALA A 298 5.15 -6.42 -11.70
C ALA A 298 5.09 -7.00 -13.12
N THR A 299 6.07 -6.70 -13.98
CA THR A 299 6.07 -7.22 -15.36
C THR A 299 6.89 -8.50 -15.52
N ARG A 300 7.67 -8.93 -14.52
CA ARG A 300 8.49 -10.17 -14.59
C ARG A 300 7.62 -11.44 -14.65
N LYS A 301 8.23 -12.59 -14.92
CA LYS A 301 7.53 -13.88 -14.88
C LYS A 301 6.92 -14.10 -13.49
N GLY A 302 5.62 -14.35 -13.43
CA GLY A 302 4.87 -14.48 -12.17
C GLY A 302 4.35 -13.16 -11.59
N GLY A 303 4.74 -12.01 -12.14
CA GLY A 303 4.17 -10.72 -11.80
C GLY A 303 2.82 -10.48 -12.49
N ARG A 304 1.99 -9.60 -11.91
CA ARG A 304 0.63 -9.31 -12.38
C ARG A 304 0.54 -8.83 -13.84
N PHE A 305 1.59 -8.19 -14.35
CA PHE A 305 1.68 -7.65 -15.71
C PHE A 305 2.66 -8.46 -16.59
N SER A 306 2.82 -9.77 -16.36
CA SER A 306 3.81 -10.58 -17.08
C SER A 306 3.62 -10.64 -18.61
N ASN A 307 2.40 -10.37 -19.09
CA ASN A 307 2.06 -10.34 -20.52
C ASN A 307 2.27 -8.97 -21.19
N PHE A 308 2.72 -7.97 -20.43
CA PHE A 308 2.89 -6.59 -20.88
C PHE A 308 3.76 -6.45 -22.15
N GLN A 309 4.86 -7.19 -22.25
CA GLN A 309 5.74 -7.14 -23.42
C GLN A 309 5.08 -7.66 -24.70
N LYS A 310 4.20 -8.67 -24.60
CA LYS A 310 3.41 -9.15 -25.75
C LYS A 310 2.42 -8.09 -26.22
N TRP A 311 1.85 -7.34 -25.28
CA TRP A 311 0.96 -6.23 -25.59
C TRP A 311 1.69 -5.09 -26.31
N LEU A 312 2.83 -4.63 -25.78
CA LEU A 312 3.66 -3.61 -26.44
C LEU A 312 4.06 -3.99 -27.87
N ALA A 313 4.36 -5.27 -28.09
CA ALA A 313 4.74 -5.78 -29.41
C ALA A 313 3.64 -5.60 -30.47
N SER A 314 2.37 -5.51 -30.06
CA SER A 314 1.19 -5.38 -30.94
C SER A 314 0.94 -3.95 -31.43
N ILE A 315 1.56 -2.96 -30.78
CA ILE A 315 1.34 -1.54 -31.07
C ILE A 315 2.19 -1.12 -32.27
N LYS A 316 1.57 -0.45 -33.25
CA LYS A 316 2.26 0.09 -34.43
C LYS A 316 3.18 1.24 -34.04
N ILE A 317 4.37 1.25 -34.64
CA ILE A 317 5.38 2.30 -34.44
C ILE A 317 4.94 3.55 -35.23
N PRO A 318 4.77 4.72 -34.61
CA PRO A 318 4.48 5.96 -35.34
C PRO A 318 5.73 6.48 -36.06
N ASP A 319 5.56 7.13 -37.22
CA ASP A 319 6.67 7.74 -37.97
C ASP A 319 6.94 9.17 -37.48
N TYR A 320 8.11 9.38 -36.88
CA TYR A 320 8.58 10.67 -36.36
C TYR A 320 9.75 11.26 -37.15
N SER A 321 10.05 10.74 -38.35
CA SER A 321 11.20 11.14 -39.15
C SER A 321 11.26 12.65 -39.43
N MET A 322 10.10 13.32 -39.54
CA MET A 322 9.98 14.77 -39.71
C MET A 322 10.63 15.59 -38.59
N LEU A 323 10.75 15.07 -37.36
CA LEU A 323 11.38 15.82 -36.25
C LEU A 323 12.90 15.99 -36.45
N LYS A 324 13.52 15.14 -37.27
CA LYS A 324 14.96 15.19 -37.57
C LYS A 324 15.33 16.43 -38.37
N SER A 325 14.46 16.91 -39.27
CA SER A 325 14.77 18.06 -40.15
C SER A 325 14.83 19.40 -39.42
N TYR A 326 14.24 19.48 -38.22
CA TYR A 326 14.22 20.68 -37.38
C TYR A 326 15.29 20.65 -36.26
N SER A 327 16.19 19.67 -36.27
CA SER A 327 17.16 19.44 -35.19
C SER A 327 18.59 19.31 -35.75
N GLU A 328 19.58 19.75 -34.97
CA GLU A 328 21.00 19.61 -35.34
C GLU A 328 21.51 18.21 -34.99
N LYS A 329 22.17 17.51 -35.91
CA LYS A 329 22.76 16.20 -35.59
C LYS A 329 23.93 16.35 -34.60
N LEU A 330 23.96 15.51 -33.56
CA LEU A 330 25.01 15.54 -32.54
C LEU A 330 26.40 15.34 -33.18
N SER A 331 27.33 16.23 -32.84
CA SER A 331 28.74 16.18 -33.25
C SER A 331 29.64 15.95 -32.03
N PRO A 332 30.55 14.96 -32.07
CA PRO A 332 31.54 14.72 -31.01
C PRO A 332 32.42 15.95 -30.71
N GLN A 333 32.63 16.82 -31.70
CA GLN A 333 33.45 18.01 -31.59
C GLN A 333 32.77 19.11 -30.76
N LYS A 334 31.44 19.26 -30.89
CA LYS A 334 30.67 20.28 -30.15
C LYS A 334 30.24 19.82 -28.76
N HIS A 335 29.88 18.54 -28.61
CA HIS A 335 29.25 18.02 -27.39
C HIS A 335 29.91 16.71 -26.94
N LYS A 336 31.21 16.76 -26.67
CA LYS A 336 32.02 15.58 -26.32
C LYS A 336 31.43 14.78 -25.15
N GLU A 337 31.10 15.46 -24.06
CA GLU A 337 30.61 14.82 -22.83
C GLU A 337 29.27 14.09 -23.02
N LEU A 338 28.35 14.71 -23.77
CA LEU A 338 27.09 14.06 -24.14
C LEU A 338 27.32 12.84 -25.04
N ASN A 339 28.23 12.96 -26.01
CA ASN A 339 28.58 11.84 -26.89
C ASN A 339 29.17 10.66 -26.10
N ASP A 340 30.05 10.93 -25.14
CA ASP A 340 30.64 9.89 -24.29
C ASP A 340 29.56 9.19 -23.44
N ILE A 341 28.64 9.96 -22.81
CA ILE A 341 27.49 9.40 -22.07
C ILE A 341 26.62 8.49 -22.95
N ILE A 342 26.27 8.96 -24.15
CA ILE A 342 25.43 8.18 -25.07
C ILE A 342 26.16 6.93 -25.53
N ALA A 343 27.44 7.03 -25.90
CA ALA A 343 28.23 5.89 -26.33
C ALA A 343 28.32 4.80 -25.25
N ASP A 344 28.57 5.21 -24.00
CA ASP A 344 28.65 4.31 -22.83
C ASP A 344 27.33 3.53 -22.64
N ILE A 345 26.20 4.24 -22.56
CA ILE A 345 24.90 3.62 -22.29
C ILE A 345 24.45 2.78 -23.49
N LYS A 346 24.65 3.28 -24.72
CA LYS A 346 24.35 2.58 -25.97
C LYS A 346 25.09 1.24 -26.03
N TYR A 347 26.38 1.24 -25.70
CA TYR A 347 27.19 0.03 -25.63
C TYR A 347 26.67 -0.93 -24.55
N ALA A 348 26.42 -0.43 -23.35
CA ALA A 348 25.94 -1.25 -22.24
C ALA A 348 24.59 -1.93 -22.53
N LEU A 349 23.67 -1.22 -23.19
CA LEU A 349 22.35 -1.73 -23.59
C LEU A 349 22.34 -2.49 -24.93
N ASN A 350 23.50 -2.62 -25.59
CA ASN A 350 23.63 -3.23 -26.91
C ASN A 350 22.66 -2.64 -27.96
N ILE A 351 22.56 -1.31 -28.00
CA ILE A 351 21.76 -0.60 -29.01
C ILE A 351 22.68 -0.27 -30.20
N GLU A 352 22.51 -0.90 -31.36
CA GLU A 352 23.47 -0.73 -32.47
C GLU A 352 23.25 0.56 -33.28
N LYS A 353 21.99 0.85 -33.63
CA LYS A 353 21.62 1.96 -34.53
C LYS A 353 20.85 3.05 -33.77
N LEU A 354 21.58 4.06 -33.30
CA LEU A 354 21.02 5.25 -32.65
C LEU A 354 21.60 6.51 -33.28
N GLU A 355 20.73 7.40 -33.73
CA GLU A 355 21.06 8.77 -34.09
C GLU A 355 20.68 9.73 -32.96
N VAL A 356 21.43 10.82 -32.81
CA VAL A 356 21.16 11.81 -31.76
C VAL A 356 21.11 13.19 -32.39
N TYR A 357 20.12 13.96 -31.98
CA TYR A 357 19.88 15.31 -32.45
C TYR A 357 19.69 16.26 -31.28
N VAL A 358 20.04 17.53 -31.47
CA VAL A 358 19.88 18.63 -30.52
C VAL A 358 18.83 19.59 -31.08
N SER A 359 17.78 19.85 -30.30
CA SER A 359 16.71 20.78 -30.67
C SER A 359 16.90 22.15 -29.99
N ARG A 360 16.46 23.22 -30.65
CA ARG A 360 16.55 24.61 -30.19
C ARG A 360 15.18 25.30 -30.26
N GLY A 361 15.05 26.52 -29.73
CA GLY A 361 13.80 27.28 -29.76
C GLY A 361 12.71 26.65 -28.87
N GLU A 362 11.47 26.53 -29.35
CA GLU A 362 10.33 26.07 -28.53
C GLU A 362 10.47 24.62 -27.99
N LYS A 363 11.37 23.85 -28.59
CA LYS A 363 11.72 22.46 -28.22
C LYS A 363 13.11 22.37 -27.56
N SER A 364 13.61 23.47 -27.00
CA SER A 364 14.92 23.52 -26.33
C SER A 364 14.97 22.80 -24.99
N VAL A 365 13.83 22.38 -24.42
CA VAL A 365 13.72 21.64 -23.16
C VAL A 365 13.02 20.30 -23.38
N GLY A 366 13.59 19.25 -22.81
CA GLY A 366 13.15 17.86 -22.85
C GLY A 366 14.18 16.94 -23.51
N ILE A 367 14.10 15.65 -23.22
CA ILE A 367 14.86 14.59 -23.91
C ILE A 367 13.84 13.52 -24.30
N ASN A 368 13.82 13.11 -25.57
CA ASN A 368 12.82 12.16 -26.08
C ASN A 368 13.45 11.14 -27.02
N GLY A 369 13.23 9.86 -26.74
CA GLY A 369 13.57 8.74 -27.62
C GLY A 369 12.44 8.37 -28.56
N PHE A 370 12.77 8.08 -29.81
CA PHE A 370 11.83 7.68 -30.86
C PHE A 370 12.23 6.33 -31.46
N GLU A 371 11.24 5.43 -31.56
CA GLU A 371 11.40 4.16 -32.25
C GLU A 371 11.28 4.38 -33.77
N SER A 372 12.36 4.12 -34.51
CA SER A 372 12.41 4.09 -35.98
C SER A 372 13.62 3.26 -36.43
N ASP A 373 13.85 3.11 -37.74
CA ASP A 373 15.09 2.50 -38.27
C ASP A 373 15.87 3.55 -39.09
N PRO A 374 16.99 4.11 -38.57
CA PRO A 374 17.58 3.86 -37.24
C PRO A 374 16.78 4.53 -36.11
N LEU A 375 16.96 4.07 -34.86
CA LEU A 375 16.38 4.74 -33.67
C LEU A 375 16.96 6.14 -33.56
N PHE A 376 16.24 7.08 -32.93
CA PHE A 376 16.83 8.39 -32.65
C PHE A 376 16.40 9.01 -31.33
N LEU A 377 17.26 9.89 -30.83
CA LEU A 377 17.08 10.67 -29.61
C LEU A 377 17.11 12.16 -29.95
N ILE A 378 16.19 12.95 -29.42
CA ILE A 378 16.23 14.42 -29.48
C ILE A 378 16.48 14.97 -28.08
N ILE A 379 17.48 15.83 -27.95
CA ILE A 379 17.89 16.47 -26.70
C ILE A 379 17.72 17.97 -26.84
N GLY A 380 16.97 18.58 -25.93
CA GLY A 380 16.84 20.02 -25.85
C GLY A 380 18.18 20.70 -25.55
N GLY A 381 18.54 21.69 -26.36
CA GLY A 381 19.80 22.42 -26.22
C GLY A 381 19.98 23.14 -24.88
N ASP A 382 18.88 23.52 -24.20
CA ASP A 382 18.93 24.18 -22.89
C ASP A 382 19.47 23.26 -21.80
N HIS A 383 19.48 21.94 -22.02
CA HIS A 383 20.11 20.99 -21.10
C HIS A 383 21.64 20.94 -21.22
N LEU A 384 22.20 21.57 -22.26
CA LEU A 384 23.64 21.56 -22.56
C LEU A 384 24.33 22.87 -22.17
N GLU A 385 23.57 23.93 -21.92
CA GLU A 385 24.07 25.29 -21.67
C GLU A 385 24.13 25.55 -20.16
N LYS A 386 25.32 25.86 -19.62
CA LYS A 386 25.55 25.97 -18.17
C LYS A 386 24.79 27.11 -17.49
N ASP A 387 24.49 28.15 -18.26
CA ASP A 387 23.74 29.33 -17.85
C ASP A 387 22.22 29.14 -17.98
N SER A 388 21.78 28.05 -18.61
CA SER A 388 20.37 27.69 -18.68
C SER A 388 19.85 27.20 -17.33
N PRO A 389 18.63 27.60 -16.91
CA PRO A 389 17.98 27.05 -15.72
C PRO A 389 17.63 25.55 -15.88
N HIS A 390 17.72 25.00 -17.08
CA HIS A 390 17.49 23.59 -17.39
C HIS A 390 18.79 22.79 -17.56
N TYR A 391 19.95 23.40 -17.32
CA TYR A 391 21.23 22.72 -17.45
C TYR A 391 21.25 21.39 -16.69
N LEU A 392 21.68 20.33 -17.37
CA LEU A 392 21.95 19.04 -16.75
C LEU A 392 23.46 18.87 -16.62
N ASN A 393 23.94 18.68 -15.40
CA ASN A 393 25.32 18.24 -15.17
C ASN A 393 25.53 16.82 -15.75
N PRO A 394 26.77 16.32 -15.81
CA PRO A 394 27.05 15.03 -16.46
C PRO A 394 26.31 13.83 -15.85
N LEU A 395 26.12 13.77 -14.53
CA LEU A 395 25.36 12.68 -13.90
C LEU A 395 23.85 12.82 -14.14
N GLU A 396 23.32 14.04 -14.04
CA GLU A 396 21.91 14.34 -14.33
C GLU A 396 21.57 14.02 -15.79
N MET A 397 22.47 14.36 -16.73
CA MET A 397 22.37 14.02 -18.14
C MET A 397 22.41 12.51 -18.36
N ARG A 398 23.30 11.80 -17.65
CA ARG A 398 23.39 10.33 -17.70
C ARG A 398 22.09 9.66 -17.27
N PHE A 399 21.43 10.18 -16.24
CA PHE A 399 20.09 9.72 -15.86
C PHE A 399 19.06 10.01 -16.95
N ALA A 400 18.96 11.26 -17.38
CA ALA A 400 17.94 11.68 -18.35
C ALA A 400 18.06 10.94 -19.69
N VAL A 401 19.27 10.79 -20.22
CA VAL A 401 19.54 9.98 -21.41
C VAL A 401 19.28 8.50 -21.14
N GLY A 402 19.67 7.99 -19.98
CA GLY A 402 19.43 6.59 -19.57
C GLY A 402 17.95 6.22 -19.57
N VAL A 403 17.06 7.14 -19.15
CA VAL A 403 15.60 6.94 -19.16
C VAL A 403 15.12 6.73 -20.60
N GLU A 404 15.49 7.62 -21.52
CA GLU A 404 15.04 7.54 -22.91
C GLU A 404 15.65 6.34 -23.66
N LEU A 405 16.92 6.01 -23.41
CA LEU A 405 17.53 4.81 -24.00
C LEU A 405 16.91 3.52 -23.43
N ALA A 406 16.46 3.52 -22.17
CA ALA A 406 15.70 2.41 -21.62
C ALA A 406 14.32 2.30 -22.30
N HIS A 407 13.64 3.41 -22.58
CA HIS A 407 12.40 3.39 -23.33
C HIS A 407 12.57 2.83 -24.75
N LEU A 408 13.69 3.11 -25.41
CA LEU A 408 14.04 2.51 -26.70
C LEU A 408 14.35 1.01 -26.57
N TYR A 409 15.19 0.62 -25.61
CA TYR A 409 15.58 -0.77 -25.37
C TYR A 409 14.36 -1.67 -25.09
N PHE A 410 13.48 -1.24 -24.17
CA PHE A 410 12.28 -2.00 -23.80
C PHE A 410 11.08 -1.76 -24.73
N LYS A 411 11.27 -1.00 -25.83
CA LYS A 411 10.21 -0.67 -26.82
C LYS A 411 9.01 0.06 -26.22
N HIS A 412 9.24 0.83 -25.17
CA HIS A 412 8.23 1.67 -24.51
C HIS A 412 7.93 2.94 -25.31
N ALA A 413 8.87 3.39 -26.16
CA ALA A 413 8.75 4.60 -26.98
C ALA A 413 7.51 4.61 -27.91
N ARG A 414 6.94 3.45 -28.21
CA ARG A 414 5.68 3.28 -28.96
C ARG A 414 4.48 3.97 -28.31
N ILE A 415 4.54 4.16 -26.99
CA ILE A 415 3.46 4.73 -26.18
C ILE A 415 3.91 6.03 -25.51
N THR A 416 5.18 6.17 -25.15
CA THR A 416 5.67 7.33 -24.40
C THR A 416 5.98 8.55 -25.25
N SER A 417 5.99 8.45 -26.59
CA SER A 417 6.21 9.61 -27.46
C SER A 417 5.15 10.69 -27.19
N SER A 418 5.61 11.91 -26.92
CA SER A 418 4.76 13.01 -26.48
C SER A 418 3.57 13.32 -27.41
N ASP A 419 3.65 12.96 -28.69
CA ASP A 419 2.58 13.15 -29.67
C ASP A 419 1.44 12.11 -29.54
N VAL A 420 1.71 10.90 -29.02
CA VAL A 420 0.64 9.94 -28.67
C VAL A 420 -0.18 10.48 -27.50
N TRP A 421 0.50 11.07 -26.50
CA TRP A 421 -0.14 11.68 -25.34
C TRP A 421 -0.80 13.03 -25.65
N LYS A 422 -0.16 13.90 -26.45
CA LYS A 422 -0.74 15.16 -26.92
C LYS A 422 -1.91 14.95 -27.86
N GLY A 423 -1.81 14.01 -28.80
CA GLY A 423 -2.92 13.65 -29.67
C GLY A 423 -4.13 13.08 -28.90
N ALA A 424 -3.90 12.44 -27.75
CA ALA A 424 -4.96 11.99 -26.85
C ALA A 424 -5.57 13.12 -26.00
N LEU A 425 -4.77 14.10 -25.57
CA LEU A 425 -5.22 15.24 -24.76
C LEU A 425 -5.88 16.36 -25.59
N GLU A 426 -5.36 16.68 -26.77
CA GLU A 426 -5.83 17.80 -27.61
C GLU A 426 -7.15 17.49 -28.33
N LYS A 427 -7.56 16.22 -28.46
CA LYS A 427 -8.78 15.82 -29.17
C LYS A 427 -10.04 15.68 -28.30
N GLY A 428 -9.95 15.88 -26.99
CA GLY A 428 -11.10 16.07 -26.09
C GLY A 428 -12.08 14.89 -25.89
N TYR A 429 -12.23 13.97 -26.83
CA TYR A 429 -13.06 12.76 -26.75
C TYR A 429 -12.55 11.71 -27.78
N PHE A 430 -12.70 10.41 -27.46
CA PHE A 430 -12.61 9.22 -28.36
C PHE A 430 -11.27 8.46 -28.64
N VAL A 431 -10.14 8.74 -28.00
CA VAL A 431 -8.91 7.89 -28.15
C VAL A 431 -8.64 6.96 -26.96
N LEU A 432 -9.26 7.20 -25.80
CA LEU A 432 -9.29 6.20 -24.72
C LEU A 432 -9.85 4.88 -25.28
N ASP A 433 -10.99 4.84 -25.96
CA ASP A 433 -11.50 3.57 -26.53
C ASP A 433 -10.58 2.90 -27.56
N THR A 434 -9.79 3.66 -28.33
CA THR A 434 -8.88 3.07 -29.33
C THR A 434 -7.64 2.49 -28.66
N VAL A 435 -6.99 3.20 -27.72
CA VAL A 435 -5.84 2.66 -26.98
C VAL A 435 -6.28 1.58 -25.98
N LEU A 436 -7.41 1.78 -25.29
CA LEU A 436 -8.03 0.82 -24.35
C LEU A 436 -8.66 -0.40 -25.07
N SER A 437 -8.94 -0.34 -26.37
CA SER A 437 -9.35 -1.54 -27.15
C SER A 437 -8.17 -2.43 -27.52
N PHE A 438 -6.96 -1.87 -27.59
CA PHE A 438 -5.74 -2.66 -27.74
C PHE A 438 -5.23 -3.27 -26.44
N ILE A 439 -5.67 -2.77 -25.26
CA ILE A 439 -5.42 -3.44 -23.98
C ILE A 439 -6.33 -4.67 -23.92
N PRO A 440 -5.80 -5.90 -24.02
CA PRO A 440 -6.62 -7.07 -23.74
C PRO A 440 -7.13 -6.90 -22.32
N ALA A 441 -8.45 -6.93 -22.10
CA ALA A 441 -8.99 -6.89 -20.75
C ALA A 441 -8.46 -8.12 -20.01
N ILE A 442 -7.43 -7.96 -19.18
CA ILE A 442 -6.73 -9.14 -18.61
C ILE A 442 -7.59 -9.77 -17.49
N GLY A 443 -8.78 -9.24 -17.19
CA GLY A 443 -9.67 -9.76 -16.15
C GLY A 443 -9.06 -9.67 -14.75
N LEU A 444 -7.93 -8.95 -14.61
CA LEU A 444 -7.09 -8.93 -13.42
C LEU A 444 -7.61 -7.98 -12.34
N PHE A 445 -8.41 -6.97 -12.67
CA PHE A 445 -8.82 -5.92 -11.73
C PHE A 445 -10.15 -6.24 -11.01
N GLY A 446 -11.12 -6.82 -11.71
CA GLY A 446 -12.46 -7.08 -11.19
C GLY A 446 -12.55 -8.02 -9.98
N LYS A 447 -11.59 -8.95 -9.77
CA LYS A 447 -11.67 -9.93 -8.65
C LYS A 447 -11.05 -9.44 -7.34
N SER A 448 -10.09 -8.51 -7.36
CA SER A 448 -9.36 -8.11 -6.14
C SER A 448 -10.05 -7.01 -5.31
N ILE A 449 -11.06 -6.33 -5.86
CA ILE A 449 -11.67 -5.13 -5.27
C ILE A 449 -13.11 -5.39 -4.77
N GLN A 450 -13.79 -6.44 -5.23
CA GLN A 450 -15.24 -6.65 -5.02
C GLN A 450 -15.64 -7.20 -3.64
N GLY A 451 -14.70 -7.69 -2.82
CA GLY A 451 -15.03 -8.54 -1.66
C GLY A 451 -15.36 -7.86 -0.33
N ILE A 452 -15.23 -6.53 -0.20
CA ILE A 452 -15.25 -5.85 1.13
C ILE A 452 -16.66 -5.46 1.61
N GLY A 453 -17.70 -5.65 0.79
CA GLY A 453 -19.06 -5.15 1.07
C GLY A 453 -19.72 -5.62 2.38
N LYS A 454 -19.28 -6.75 2.96
CA LYS A 454 -19.89 -7.34 4.17
C LYS A 454 -19.34 -6.82 5.51
N LEU A 455 -18.27 -6.02 5.50
CA LEU A 455 -17.64 -5.47 6.72
C LEU A 455 -18.13 -4.04 7.06
N ASN A 456 -19.09 -3.50 6.31
CA ASN A 456 -19.65 -2.16 6.51
C ASN A 456 -20.55 -2.04 7.74
N SER A 457 -21.18 -3.13 8.18
CA SER A 457 -22.02 -3.15 9.40
C SER A 457 -21.20 -3.13 10.69
N VAL A 458 -20.02 -3.73 10.68
CA VAL A 458 -19.11 -3.74 11.84
C VAL A 458 -18.40 -2.39 11.98
N SER A 459 -18.07 -1.71 10.88
CA SER A 459 -17.37 -0.40 10.95
C SER A 459 -18.21 0.75 11.50
N SER A 460 -19.53 0.79 11.25
CA SER A 460 -20.39 1.86 11.82
C SER A 460 -20.56 1.72 13.33
N PHE A 461 -20.54 0.48 13.83
CA PHE A 461 -20.50 0.15 15.25
C PHE A 461 -19.14 0.55 15.88
N LEU A 462 -18.04 0.22 15.22
CA LEU A 462 -16.69 0.50 15.72
C LEU A 462 -16.30 2.00 15.67
N GLN A 463 -16.71 2.75 14.64
CA GLN A 463 -16.49 4.20 14.56
C GLN A 463 -17.09 4.95 15.75
N LYS A 464 -18.22 4.48 16.29
CA LYS A 464 -18.87 5.07 17.47
C LYS A 464 -18.16 4.72 18.79
N THR A 465 -17.48 3.57 18.87
CA THR A 465 -16.68 3.16 20.04
C THR A 465 -15.33 3.87 20.17
N ALA A 466 -14.83 4.56 19.14
CA ALA A 466 -13.61 5.36 19.21
C ALA A 466 -13.66 6.48 20.27
N LYS A 467 -14.87 6.87 20.72
CA LYS A 467 -15.10 7.83 21.82
C LYS A 467 -14.83 7.29 23.23
N LEU A 468 -14.68 5.96 23.43
CA LEU A 468 -14.31 5.35 24.72
C LEU A 468 -12.85 5.60 25.15
N GLY A 469 -12.08 6.35 24.34
CA GLY A 469 -10.62 6.39 24.34
C GLY A 469 -9.89 7.20 25.43
N LYS A 470 -10.34 7.23 26.69
CA LYS A 470 -9.60 7.96 27.76
C LYS A 470 -8.77 7.11 28.74
N VAL A 471 -8.67 5.78 28.61
CA VAL A 471 -7.88 4.97 29.57
C VAL A 471 -7.00 3.91 28.89
N SER A 472 -5.79 3.71 29.46
CA SER A 472 -4.70 2.77 29.13
C SER A 472 -3.91 3.03 27.82
N SER A 473 -2.60 3.26 27.94
CA SER A 473 -1.67 3.58 26.83
C SER A 473 -1.24 2.36 26.01
N GLN A 474 -1.19 1.16 26.61
CA GLN A 474 -0.71 -0.06 25.95
C GLN A 474 -1.80 -0.78 25.13
N SER A 475 -3.08 -0.61 25.45
CA SER A 475 -4.20 -1.17 24.69
C SER A 475 -4.61 -0.31 23.49
N LYS A 476 -4.34 1.00 23.54
CA LYS A 476 -4.61 1.98 22.45
C LYS A 476 -3.80 1.71 21.19
N GLU A 477 -2.54 1.32 21.32
CA GLU A 477 -1.61 1.28 20.19
C GLU A 477 -1.89 0.09 19.24
N VAL A 478 -2.24 -1.07 19.80
CA VAL A 478 -2.36 -2.33 19.03
C VAL A 478 -3.70 -2.49 18.31
N LEU A 479 -4.81 -2.01 18.89
CA LEU A 479 -6.16 -2.18 18.32
C LEU A 479 -6.60 -1.00 17.44
N ASN A 480 -6.20 0.23 17.79
CA ASN A 480 -6.43 1.39 16.93
C ASN A 480 -5.71 1.19 15.58
N THR A 481 -4.53 0.57 15.58
CA THR A 481 -3.80 0.22 14.37
C THR A 481 -4.55 -0.80 13.51
N SER A 482 -5.24 -1.80 14.06
CA SER A 482 -6.03 -2.76 13.27
C SER A 482 -7.23 -2.08 12.59
N GLU A 483 -7.95 -1.24 13.32
CA GLU A 483 -9.09 -0.48 12.78
C GLU A 483 -8.64 0.57 11.76
N GLN A 484 -7.51 1.23 12.01
CA GLN A 484 -6.86 2.12 11.05
C GLN A 484 -6.47 1.35 9.80
N ILE A 485 -5.84 0.18 9.89
CA ILE A 485 -5.48 -0.65 8.73
C ILE A 485 -6.72 -1.05 7.95
N VAL A 486 -7.80 -1.50 8.61
CA VAL A 486 -9.06 -1.83 7.94
C VAL A 486 -9.65 -0.59 7.25
N ASN A 487 -9.66 0.56 7.89
CA ASN A 487 -10.21 1.80 7.34
C ASN A 487 -9.35 2.34 6.18
N ILE A 488 -8.02 2.27 6.29
CA ILE A 488 -7.06 2.66 5.25
C ILE A 488 -7.18 1.70 4.05
N TYR A 489 -7.24 0.40 4.31
CA TYR A 489 -7.39 -0.60 3.25
C TYR A 489 -8.75 -0.45 2.55
N LYS A 490 -9.83 -0.22 3.32
CA LYS A 490 -11.13 0.11 2.77
C LYS A 490 -11.08 1.39 1.94
N SER A 491 -10.51 2.48 2.45
CA SER A 491 -10.46 3.76 1.72
C SER A 491 -9.65 3.65 0.42
N LYS A 492 -8.60 2.82 0.41
CA LYS A 492 -7.83 2.46 -0.80
C LYS A 492 -8.66 1.74 -1.86
N VAL A 493 -9.56 0.86 -1.43
CA VAL A 493 -10.27 -0.08 -2.32
C VAL A 493 -11.66 0.42 -2.72
N SER A 494 -12.29 1.30 -1.93
CA SER A 494 -13.73 1.60 -2.06
C SER A 494 -14.10 2.98 -2.61
N LYS A 495 -13.14 3.87 -2.92
CA LYS A 495 -13.48 5.26 -3.26
C LYS A 495 -13.87 5.57 -4.70
N ASP A 496 -13.46 4.81 -5.72
CA ASP A 496 -13.80 5.17 -7.11
C ASP A 496 -14.31 3.97 -7.92
N LYS A 497 -15.62 3.74 -7.88
CA LYS A 497 -16.34 2.87 -8.84
C LYS A 497 -16.59 3.54 -10.20
N LYS A 498 -16.00 4.72 -10.44
CA LYS A 498 -16.25 5.51 -11.67
C LYS A 498 -15.25 5.23 -12.78
N ASP A 499 -14.03 4.84 -12.46
CA ASP A 499 -13.01 4.54 -13.48
C ASP A 499 -13.22 3.12 -13.99
N SER A 500 -13.21 2.95 -15.31
CA SER A 500 -13.30 1.62 -15.91
C SER A 500 -12.04 0.81 -15.60
N ASP A 501 -12.16 -0.51 -15.42
CA ASP A 501 -11.01 -1.42 -15.17
C ASP A 501 -9.86 -1.20 -16.18
N LYS A 502 -10.21 -0.78 -17.42
CA LYS A 502 -9.27 -0.49 -18.50
C LYS A 502 -8.45 0.79 -18.27
N GLU A 503 -9.05 1.84 -17.73
CA GLU A 503 -8.35 3.10 -17.43
C GLU A 503 -7.31 2.90 -16.32
N MET A 504 -7.68 2.16 -15.27
CA MET A 504 -6.77 1.77 -14.20
C MET A 504 -5.63 0.90 -14.74
N GLU A 505 -5.94 -0.06 -15.61
CA GLU A 505 -4.94 -0.89 -16.26
C GLU A 505 -3.97 -0.08 -17.14
N PHE A 506 -4.48 0.88 -17.91
CA PHE A 506 -3.66 1.80 -18.70
C PHE A 506 -2.75 2.66 -17.84
N LEU A 507 -3.28 3.23 -16.76
CA LEU A 507 -2.51 4.07 -15.83
C LEU A 507 -1.41 3.27 -15.12
N ALA A 508 -1.72 2.07 -14.62
CA ALA A 508 -0.73 1.17 -14.02
C ALA A 508 0.36 0.80 -15.04
N THR A 509 -0.04 0.56 -16.28
CA THR A 509 0.87 0.22 -17.38
C THR A 509 1.82 1.37 -17.71
N SER A 510 1.29 2.59 -17.84
CA SER A 510 2.07 3.82 -18.05
C SER A 510 3.08 4.03 -16.91
N ARG A 511 2.65 3.82 -15.66
CA ARG A 511 3.55 3.92 -14.50
C ARG A 511 4.64 2.86 -14.57
N ILE A 512 4.33 1.59 -14.81
CA ILE A 512 5.36 0.53 -14.91
C ILE A 512 6.41 0.82 -15.99
N ILE A 513 5.99 1.37 -17.14
CA ILE A 513 6.88 1.81 -18.21
C ILE A 513 7.89 2.83 -17.68
N GLN A 514 7.41 3.88 -17.00
CA GLN A 514 8.26 4.92 -16.43
C GLN A 514 9.18 4.36 -15.34
N LEU A 515 8.64 3.57 -14.41
CA LEU A 515 9.40 3.00 -13.30
C LEU A 515 10.49 2.06 -13.80
N THR A 516 10.24 1.28 -14.86
CA THR A 516 11.26 0.44 -15.48
C THR A 516 12.39 1.26 -16.09
N ALA A 517 12.06 2.36 -16.78
CA ALA A 517 13.04 3.25 -17.37
C ALA A 517 13.87 3.97 -16.30
N ASP A 518 13.25 4.47 -15.24
CA ASP A 518 13.92 5.10 -14.10
C ASP A 518 14.92 4.14 -13.44
N ARG A 519 14.54 2.86 -13.23
CA ARG A 519 15.46 1.82 -12.70
C ARG A 519 16.65 1.57 -13.62
N CYS A 520 16.42 1.51 -14.93
CA CYS A 520 17.48 1.30 -15.91
C CYS A 520 18.44 2.50 -15.97
N ALA A 521 17.92 3.72 -16.00
CA ALA A 521 18.71 4.94 -15.96
C ALA A 521 19.57 5.03 -14.69
N PHE A 522 19.01 4.59 -13.57
CA PHE A 522 19.66 4.71 -12.29
C PHE A 522 20.91 3.83 -12.15
N ILE A 523 20.94 2.63 -12.74
CA ILE A 523 22.14 1.78 -12.71
C ILE A 523 23.33 2.41 -13.45
N PHE A 524 23.08 3.29 -14.42
CA PHE A 524 24.13 4.06 -15.10
C PHE A 524 24.55 5.27 -14.28
N THR A 525 23.60 5.97 -13.67
CA THR A 525 23.85 7.22 -12.95
C THR A 525 24.53 6.98 -11.60
N LYS A 526 24.05 5.99 -10.84
CA LYS A 526 24.52 5.60 -9.50
C LYS A 526 24.56 6.72 -8.45
N ASP A 527 23.96 7.86 -8.76
CA ASP A 527 23.82 8.99 -7.84
C ASP A 527 22.32 9.32 -7.71
N LEU A 528 21.81 9.14 -6.49
CA LEU A 528 20.38 9.33 -6.19
C LEU A 528 19.97 10.79 -6.34
N LYS A 529 20.85 11.72 -5.97
CA LYS A 529 20.59 13.16 -6.05
C LYS A 529 20.49 13.61 -7.51
N ALA A 530 21.45 13.22 -8.34
CA ALA A 530 21.49 13.53 -9.76
C ALA A 530 20.27 12.93 -10.49
N ALA A 531 19.89 11.69 -10.15
CA ALA A 531 18.70 11.06 -10.69
C ALA A 531 17.43 11.87 -10.38
N ILE A 532 17.24 12.27 -9.12
CA ILE A 532 16.07 13.06 -8.71
C ILE A 532 16.09 14.44 -9.39
N ARG A 533 17.21 15.16 -9.33
CA ARG A 533 17.37 16.49 -9.94
C ARG A 533 17.07 16.46 -11.43
N ALA A 534 17.56 15.45 -12.15
CA ALA A 534 17.26 15.25 -13.57
C ALA A 534 15.74 15.16 -13.83
N MET A 535 14.96 14.48 -12.98
CA MET A 535 13.50 14.42 -13.12
C MET A 535 12.82 15.79 -13.05
N PHE A 536 13.38 16.74 -12.29
CA PHE A 536 12.90 18.12 -12.21
C PHE A 536 13.33 18.93 -13.43
N LEU A 537 14.62 18.86 -13.78
CA LEU A 537 15.25 19.69 -14.81
C LEU A 537 14.71 19.40 -16.22
N VAL A 538 14.38 18.14 -16.52
CA VAL A 538 13.75 17.75 -17.80
C VAL A 538 12.25 18.06 -17.87
N SER A 539 11.62 18.38 -16.74
CA SER A 539 10.17 18.60 -16.65
C SER A 539 9.83 20.08 -16.68
N LYS A 540 9.15 20.52 -17.75
CA LYS A 540 8.55 21.87 -17.81
C LYS A 540 7.59 22.17 -16.65
N LYS A 541 7.01 21.12 -16.03
CA LYS A 541 6.09 21.25 -14.89
C LYS A 541 6.82 21.44 -13.56
N TYR A 542 8.00 20.83 -13.39
CA TYR A 542 8.63 20.72 -12.07
C TYR A 542 9.90 21.56 -11.91
N TYR A 543 10.55 22.00 -12.99
CA TYR A 543 11.82 22.75 -12.88
C TYR A 543 11.72 23.99 -11.98
N SER A 544 10.61 24.74 -12.06
CA SER A 544 10.39 25.96 -11.27
C SER A 544 10.20 25.69 -9.78
N GLU A 545 9.91 24.44 -9.40
CA GLU A 545 9.78 24.02 -8.00
C GLU A 545 11.13 23.58 -7.43
N LEU A 546 12.15 23.31 -8.25
CA LEU A 546 13.45 22.79 -7.78
C LEU A 546 14.13 23.73 -6.75
N PRO A 547 14.20 25.07 -6.94
CA PRO A 547 14.76 25.96 -5.92
C PRO A 547 13.98 25.96 -4.61
N VAL A 548 12.66 25.76 -4.67
CA VAL A 548 11.79 25.66 -3.48
C VAL A 548 12.10 24.36 -2.72
N ILE A 549 12.29 23.26 -3.45
CA ILE A 549 12.60 21.95 -2.89
C ILE A 549 13.99 21.92 -2.29
N GLU A 550 14.97 22.53 -2.96
CA GLU A 550 16.32 22.70 -2.46
C GLU A 550 16.32 23.44 -1.12
N LYS A 551 15.45 24.45 -0.94
CA LYS A 551 15.34 25.21 0.30
C LYS A 551 14.58 24.48 1.41
N TYR A 552 13.43 23.90 1.11
CA TYR A 552 12.50 23.37 2.15
C TYR A 552 12.51 21.84 2.27
N GLY A 553 13.16 21.14 1.35
CA GLY A 553 13.24 19.68 1.31
C GLY A 553 12.18 19.01 0.43
N LEU A 554 12.53 17.84 -0.08
CA LEU A 554 11.68 17.04 -0.97
C LEU A 554 10.45 16.50 -0.22
N ARG A 555 10.59 16.15 1.06
CA ARG A 555 9.46 15.65 1.86
C ARG A 555 8.31 16.65 1.95
N GLU A 556 8.61 17.88 2.34
CA GLU A 556 7.61 18.95 2.48
C GLU A 556 6.93 19.26 1.14
N PHE A 557 7.68 19.18 0.04
CA PHE A 557 7.12 19.31 -1.30
C PHE A 557 6.11 18.22 -1.65
N LEU A 558 6.41 16.95 -1.32
CA LEU A 558 5.49 15.83 -1.59
C LEU A 558 4.22 15.87 -0.73
N LEU A 559 4.27 16.51 0.44
CA LEU A 559 3.13 16.67 1.35
C LEU A 559 2.14 17.77 0.93
N LYS A 560 2.46 18.58 -0.09
CA LYS A 560 1.56 19.62 -0.61
C LYS A 560 0.26 18.99 -1.12
N LYS A 561 -0.88 19.54 -0.68
CA LYS A 561 -2.23 19.12 -1.07
C LYS A 561 -2.93 20.15 -1.96
N ASN A 562 -3.84 19.67 -2.79
CA ASN A 562 -4.84 20.48 -3.47
C ASN A 562 -6.01 20.81 -2.52
N GLU A 563 -6.92 21.69 -2.94
CA GLU A 563 -8.10 22.09 -2.16
C GLU A 563 -9.04 20.91 -1.85
N ASP A 564 -9.09 19.90 -2.72
CA ASP A 564 -9.88 18.67 -2.54
C ASP A 564 -9.25 17.65 -1.56
N GLY A 565 -8.09 17.98 -0.98
CA GLY A 565 -7.35 17.11 -0.06
C GLY A 565 -6.46 16.07 -0.73
N SER A 566 -6.44 15.98 -2.07
CA SER A 566 -5.52 15.12 -2.81
C SER A 566 -4.09 15.65 -2.80
N PHE A 567 -3.10 14.76 -2.91
CA PHE A 567 -1.69 15.15 -2.96
C PHE A 567 -1.31 15.68 -4.35
N LYS A 568 -0.81 16.94 -4.40
CA LYS A 568 -0.51 17.66 -5.65
C LYS A 568 0.56 16.96 -6.50
N HIS A 569 1.50 16.28 -5.86
CA HIS A 569 2.69 15.70 -6.48
C HIS A 569 2.73 14.16 -6.38
N GLN A 570 1.57 13.51 -6.34
CA GLN A 570 1.47 12.06 -6.10
C GLN A 570 2.21 11.22 -7.15
N GLU A 571 2.15 11.56 -8.45
CA GLU A 571 2.89 10.83 -9.50
C GLU A 571 4.40 10.84 -9.24
N LEU A 572 4.93 11.96 -8.78
CA LEU A 572 6.35 12.07 -8.46
C LEU A 572 6.67 11.24 -7.22
N ALA A 573 5.82 11.28 -6.19
CA ALA A 573 5.98 10.45 -5.00
C ALA A 573 6.01 8.95 -5.34
N ILE A 574 5.17 8.48 -6.27
CA ILE A 574 5.19 7.08 -6.75
C ILE A 574 6.52 6.75 -7.43
N ARG A 575 7.00 7.62 -8.33
CA ARG A 575 8.29 7.44 -9.01
C ARG A 575 9.45 7.38 -8.03
N LEU A 576 9.50 8.30 -7.08
CA LEU A 576 10.53 8.35 -6.04
C LEU A 576 10.48 7.12 -5.14
N ALA A 577 9.28 6.71 -4.69
CA ALA A 577 9.13 5.51 -3.87
C ALA A 577 9.65 4.26 -4.59
N SER A 578 9.33 4.10 -5.89
CA SER A 578 9.84 2.98 -6.68
C SER A 578 11.35 3.03 -6.90
N LEU A 579 11.91 4.21 -7.20
CA LEU A 579 13.35 4.39 -7.36
C LEU A 579 14.10 4.07 -6.07
N PHE A 580 13.61 4.54 -4.92
CA PHE A 580 14.22 4.31 -3.62
C PHE A 580 14.10 2.85 -3.20
N SER A 581 12.94 2.23 -3.44
CA SER A 581 12.73 0.80 -3.24
C SER A 581 13.75 -0.03 -4.03
N PHE A 582 13.98 0.34 -5.30
CA PHE A 582 15.01 -0.28 -6.12
C PHE A 582 16.41 -0.03 -5.58
N TYR A 583 16.76 1.20 -5.20
CA TYR A 583 18.08 1.53 -4.67
C TYR A 583 18.44 0.68 -3.44
N LEU A 584 17.47 0.47 -2.55
CA LEU A 584 17.62 -0.35 -1.34
C LEU A 584 17.61 -1.86 -1.59
N SER A 585 17.33 -2.30 -2.82
CA SER A 585 17.18 -3.72 -3.17
C SER A 585 18.46 -4.39 -3.64
N ASP A 586 18.50 -5.72 -3.49
CA ASP A 586 19.60 -6.54 -4.02
C ASP A 586 19.60 -6.58 -5.55
N ASP A 587 18.46 -6.29 -6.19
CA ASP A 587 18.37 -6.16 -7.65
C ASP A 587 19.25 -5.02 -8.17
N TYR A 588 19.28 -3.88 -7.48
CA TYR A 588 20.13 -2.75 -7.87
C TYR A 588 21.61 -3.13 -7.77
N GLU A 589 22.00 -3.75 -6.65
CA GLU A 589 23.37 -4.22 -6.44
C GLU A 589 23.82 -5.21 -7.51
N ASN A 590 22.99 -6.22 -7.78
CA ASN A 590 23.29 -7.22 -8.80
C ASN A 590 23.39 -6.61 -10.20
N ALA A 591 22.55 -5.62 -10.52
CA ALA A 591 22.61 -4.94 -11.81
C ALA A 591 23.88 -4.09 -11.95
N VAL A 592 24.22 -3.31 -10.91
CA VAL A 592 25.44 -2.45 -10.90
C VAL A 592 26.71 -3.30 -10.97
N LEU A 593 26.81 -4.37 -10.19
CA LEU A 593 27.96 -5.28 -10.19
C LEU A 593 28.22 -5.93 -11.56
N LYS A 594 27.16 -6.17 -12.35
CA LYS A 594 27.29 -6.74 -13.71
C LYS A 594 27.58 -5.69 -14.77
N LEU A 595 27.22 -4.44 -14.50
CA LEU A 595 27.52 -3.31 -15.37
C LEU A 595 28.98 -2.86 -15.25
N GLU A 596 29.59 -2.99 -14.07
CA GLU A 596 30.96 -2.54 -13.81
C GLU A 596 32.02 -3.46 -14.45
N ALA A 597 33.05 -2.81 -15.01
CA ALA A 597 34.19 -3.44 -15.67
C ALA A 597 35.17 -4.09 -14.69
#